data_AF-A0AA38N1B2-F1
#
_entry.id   AF-A0AA38N1B2-F1
#
_cell.length_a   1.000
_cell.length_b   1.000
_cell.length_c   1.000
_cell.angle_alpha   90.00
_cell.angle_beta   90.00
_cell.angle_gamma   90.00
#
_symmetry.space_group_name_H-M   'P 1'
#
loop_
_entity.id
_entity.type
_entity.pdbx_description
1 polymer ?
#
loop_
_entity_poly.entity_id
_entity_poly.type
_entity_poly.pdbx_seq_one_letter_code
_entity_poly.pdbx_strand_id
1 'polypeptide(L)'
;MSSQIKVFPVNTNGLQASPAKAHLITLNTFMKNTLLRALNRITELCPVMNENHGAAFVSFMDYVATFAEMSRLHLQGDERFFVHPNAQGKKLVDFLGTACNPNVGYLQSKLKDVVKKSREWRKAPTCYNCQDMLSILSFGDELVEIMSKQLDCIQNGKIEKEIDDEILGAMVQENIHWIGKTSDIAILLPFILSHHDSNSNSCLSWPTISPEGRAELPQIVNVHADLWKFAPFHPITKEAQSLS
;
A
#
# COMPACT_ATOMS: atom_id res chain seq x y z
N MET A 1 -14.82 -19.23 1.57
CA MET A 1 -13.71 -18.63 2.34
C MET A 1 -12.63 -18.25 1.36
N SER A 2 -12.32 -16.97 1.19
CA SER A 2 -11.16 -16.55 0.39
C SER A 2 -9.91 -16.98 1.15
N SER A 3 -9.00 -17.71 0.51
CA SER A 3 -7.69 -17.98 1.08
C SER A 3 -6.96 -16.67 1.34
N GLN A 4 -6.23 -16.58 2.45
CA GLN A 4 -5.40 -15.42 2.76
C GLN A 4 -4.43 -15.16 1.60
N ILE A 5 -4.41 -13.93 1.11
CA ILE A 5 -3.54 -13.50 0.03
C ILE A 5 -2.09 -13.59 0.51
N LYS A 6 -1.25 -14.31 -0.24
CA LYS A 6 0.18 -14.41 0.07
C LYS A 6 0.87 -13.09 -0.27
N VAL A 7 1.72 -12.62 0.64
CA VAL A 7 2.61 -11.48 0.40
C VAL A 7 3.84 -11.92 -0.41
N PHE A 8 4.46 -10.98 -1.11
CA PHE A 8 5.67 -11.20 -1.89
C PHE A 8 6.90 -11.41 -1.01
N PRO A 9 7.86 -12.26 -1.41
CA PRO A 9 9.14 -12.39 -0.71
C PRO A 9 9.92 -11.08 -0.79
N VAL A 10 10.56 -10.68 0.31
CA VAL A 10 11.36 -9.45 0.35
C VAL A 10 12.83 -9.77 0.55
N ASN A 11 13.68 -9.24 -0.33
CA ASN A 11 15.11 -9.09 -0.07
C ASN A 11 15.37 -7.73 0.58
N THR A 12 15.74 -7.73 1.85
CA THR A 12 15.96 -6.51 2.63
C THR A 12 17.36 -5.94 2.50
N ASN A 13 18.31 -6.71 1.96
CA ASN A 13 19.65 -6.19 1.66
C ASN A 13 19.56 -5.04 0.65
N GLY A 14 18.49 -4.97 -0.13
CA GLY A 14 18.21 -3.88 -1.08
C GLY A 14 17.91 -2.51 -0.46
N LEU A 15 17.56 -2.43 0.84
CA LEU A 15 17.38 -1.14 1.52
C LEU A 15 18.70 -0.40 1.76
N GLN A 16 19.76 -1.16 2.02
CA GLN A 16 21.11 -0.68 2.27
C GLN A 16 21.97 -0.73 1.00
N ALA A 17 21.41 -1.21 -0.11
CA ALA A 17 22.14 -1.39 -1.35
C ALA A 17 22.37 -0.04 -2.04
N SER A 18 23.61 0.19 -2.49
CA SER A 18 23.97 1.38 -3.26
C SER A 18 23.28 1.49 -4.63
N PRO A 19 22.93 0.41 -5.36
CA PRO A 19 22.23 0.54 -6.64
C PRO A 19 20.75 0.89 -6.50
N ALA A 20 20.31 1.94 -7.17
CA ALA A 20 18.92 2.41 -7.23
C ALA A 20 17.93 1.32 -7.66
N LYS A 21 18.33 0.35 -8.51
CA LYS A 21 17.46 -0.76 -8.89
C LYS A 21 17.12 -1.68 -7.72
N ALA A 22 18.12 -2.05 -6.91
CA ALA A 22 17.89 -2.90 -5.74
C ALA A 22 16.94 -2.19 -4.77
N HIS A 23 17.15 -0.88 -4.58
CA HIS A 23 16.26 -0.04 -3.79
C HIS A 23 14.83 -0.01 -4.37
N LEU A 24 14.67 0.19 -5.69
CA LEU A 24 13.39 0.22 -6.37
C LEU A 24 12.58 -1.08 -6.17
N ILE A 25 13.23 -2.23 -6.34
CA ILE A 25 12.60 -3.55 -6.14
C ILE A 25 12.11 -3.65 -4.70
N THR A 26 12.98 -3.38 -3.73
CA THR A 26 12.65 -3.49 -2.31
C THR A 26 11.52 -2.54 -1.90
N LEU A 27 11.55 -1.27 -2.32
CA LEU A 27 10.48 -0.31 -2.05
C LEU A 27 9.14 -0.74 -2.63
N ASN A 28 9.13 -1.20 -3.89
CA ASN A 28 7.90 -1.67 -4.55
C ASN A 28 7.32 -2.87 -3.82
N THR A 29 8.16 -3.86 -3.50
CA THR A 29 7.71 -5.05 -2.78
C THR A 29 7.14 -4.69 -1.42
N PHE A 30 7.76 -3.76 -0.68
CA PHE A 30 7.22 -3.33 0.61
C PHE A 30 5.86 -2.65 0.51
N MET A 31 5.71 -1.65 -0.36
CA MET A 31 4.44 -0.96 -0.52
C MET A 31 3.34 -1.91 -0.99
N LYS A 32 3.63 -2.80 -1.93
CA LYS A 32 2.69 -3.83 -2.41
C LYS A 32 2.28 -4.77 -1.27
N ASN A 33 3.24 -5.25 -0.47
CA ASN A 33 2.94 -6.07 0.71
C ASN A 33 2.13 -5.36 1.80
N THR A 34 2.37 -4.06 2.02
CA THR A 34 1.56 -3.22 2.93
C THR A 34 0.09 -3.24 2.50
N LEU A 35 -0.19 -3.05 1.20
CA LEU A 35 -1.54 -3.08 0.66
C LEU A 35 -2.19 -4.47 0.77
N LEU A 36 -1.45 -5.54 0.45
CA LEU A 36 -1.96 -6.91 0.55
C LEU A 36 -2.28 -7.31 2.00
N ARG A 37 -1.47 -6.87 2.97
CA ARG A 37 -1.76 -7.09 4.40
C ARG A 37 -3.00 -6.33 4.87
N ALA A 38 -3.17 -5.08 4.42
CA ALA A 38 -4.40 -4.32 4.70
C ALA A 38 -5.64 -5.03 4.14
N LEU A 39 -5.58 -5.52 2.90
CA LEU A 39 -6.68 -6.27 2.27
C LEU A 39 -6.99 -7.57 3.02
N ASN A 40 -5.97 -8.34 3.39
CA ASN A 40 -6.13 -9.54 4.21
C ASN A 40 -6.80 -9.23 5.53
N ARG A 41 -6.35 -8.16 6.19
CA ARG A 41 -6.89 -7.73 7.47
C ARG A 41 -8.35 -7.32 7.34
N ILE A 42 -8.72 -6.53 6.32
CA ILE A 42 -10.12 -6.19 6.06
C ILE A 42 -10.96 -7.45 5.84
N THR A 43 -10.48 -8.37 5.01
CA THR A 43 -11.18 -9.63 4.69
C THR A 43 -11.41 -10.51 5.94
N GLU A 44 -10.47 -10.50 6.89
CA GLU A 44 -10.56 -11.18 8.18
C GLU A 44 -11.60 -10.52 9.11
N LEU A 45 -11.66 -9.18 9.13
CA LEU A 45 -12.51 -8.40 10.03
C LEU A 45 -13.95 -8.30 9.53
N CYS A 46 -14.18 -8.31 8.21
CA CYS A 46 -15.51 -8.13 7.61
C CYS A 46 -16.61 -9.04 8.20
N PRO A 47 -16.39 -10.35 8.45
CA PRO A 47 -17.43 -11.25 8.96
C PRO A 47 -17.80 -10.99 10.43
N VAL A 48 -16.91 -10.40 11.22
CA VAL A 48 -17.12 -10.17 12.65
C VAL A 48 -17.62 -8.76 12.96
N MET A 49 -17.34 -7.79 12.09
CA MET A 49 -17.83 -6.42 12.22
C MET A 49 -19.31 -6.32 11.82
N ASN A 50 -20.09 -5.59 12.62
CA ASN A 50 -21.52 -5.29 12.37
C ASN A 50 -21.96 -4.04 13.14
N GLU A 51 -23.20 -3.60 12.94
CA GLU A 51 -23.77 -2.38 13.52
C GLU A 51 -23.73 -2.33 15.05
N ASN A 52 -23.74 -3.47 15.75
CA ASN A 52 -23.71 -3.51 17.21
C ASN A 52 -22.37 -3.05 17.80
N HIS A 53 -21.32 -2.92 16.97
CA HIS A 53 -20.02 -2.39 17.38
C HIS A 53 -19.99 -0.85 17.44
N GLY A 54 -21.08 -0.16 17.11
CA GLY A 54 -21.24 1.29 17.28
C GLY A 54 -20.09 2.09 16.64
N ALA A 55 -19.35 2.84 17.46
CA ALA A 55 -18.23 3.66 17.00
C ALA A 55 -17.11 2.83 16.33
N ALA A 56 -16.85 1.61 16.81
CA ALA A 56 -15.83 0.76 16.18
C ALA A 56 -16.24 0.33 14.76
N PHE A 57 -17.53 0.12 14.49
CA PHE A 57 -18.00 -0.14 13.13
C PHE A 57 -17.72 1.05 12.19
N VAL A 58 -18.02 2.27 12.66
CA VAL A 58 -17.75 3.51 11.91
C VAL A 58 -16.27 3.65 11.58
N SER A 59 -15.40 3.48 12.58
CA SER A 59 -13.95 3.53 12.40
C SER A 59 -13.42 2.42 11.47
N PHE A 60 -14.03 1.23 11.51
CA PHE A 60 -13.68 0.15 10.58
C PHE A 60 -14.03 0.51 9.13
N MET A 61 -15.21 1.10 8.88
CA MET A 61 -15.57 1.58 7.54
C MET A 61 -14.61 2.68 7.05
N ASP A 62 -14.17 3.59 7.94
CA ASP A 62 -13.17 4.61 7.61
C ASP A 62 -11.79 3.97 7.30
N TYR A 63 -11.43 2.88 7.99
CA TYR A 63 -10.22 2.11 7.71
C TYR A 63 -10.29 1.40 6.35
N VAL A 64 -11.44 0.80 5.98
CA VAL A 64 -11.64 0.20 4.65
C VAL A 64 -11.55 1.26 3.55
N ALA A 65 -12.15 2.43 3.75
CA ALA A 65 -12.04 3.55 2.81
C ALA A 65 -10.58 4.01 2.66
N THR A 66 -9.86 4.13 3.77
CA THR A 66 -8.42 4.46 3.78
C THR A 66 -7.59 3.47 2.99
N PHE A 67 -7.81 2.15 3.17
CA PHE A 67 -7.15 1.13 2.35
C PHE A 67 -7.39 1.37 0.86
N ALA A 68 -8.65 1.55 0.46
CA ALA A 68 -9.00 1.71 -0.94
C ALA A 68 -8.41 2.99 -1.56
N GLU A 69 -8.35 4.08 -0.80
CA GLU A 69 -7.69 5.33 -1.21
C GLU A 69 -6.17 5.16 -1.33
N MET A 70 -5.52 4.48 -0.39
CA MET A 70 -4.08 4.18 -0.45
C MET A 70 -3.73 3.26 -1.61
N SER A 71 -4.53 2.23 -1.88
CA SER A 71 -4.38 1.38 -3.07
C SER A 71 -4.52 2.19 -4.36
N ARG A 72 -5.51 3.10 -4.45
CA ARG A 72 -5.68 3.97 -5.62
C ARG A 72 -4.47 4.88 -5.81
N LEU A 73 -3.99 5.50 -4.73
CA LEU A 73 -2.81 6.36 -4.76
C LEU A 73 -1.58 5.60 -5.24
N HIS A 74 -1.37 4.37 -4.77
CA HIS A 74 -0.27 3.52 -5.22
C HIS A 74 -0.37 3.21 -6.72
N LEU A 75 -1.54 2.80 -7.22
CA LEU A 75 -1.73 2.51 -8.65
C LEU A 75 -1.49 3.75 -9.53
N GLN A 76 -1.89 4.94 -9.07
CA GLN A 76 -1.62 6.21 -9.75
C GLN A 76 -0.12 6.56 -9.71
N GLY A 77 0.54 6.29 -8.59
CA GLY A 77 1.99 6.46 -8.44
C GLY A 77 2.79 5.53 -9.36
N ASP A 78 2.38 4.27 -9.45
CA ASP A 78 2.98 3.31 -10.38
C ASP A 78 2.79 3.77 -11.83
N GLU A 79 1.56 4.14 -12.23
CA GLU A 79 1.29 4.67 -13.56
C GLU A 79 2.20 5.87 -13.87
N ARG A 80 2.24 6.87 -12.97
CA ARG A 80 3.13 8.03 -13.10
C ARG A 80 4.58 7.60 -13.24
N PHE A 81 5.09 6.75 -12.35
CA PHE A 81 6.48 6.32 -12.33
C PHE A 81 6.89 5.63 -13.63
N PHE A 82 6.03 4.79 -14.20
CA PHE A 82 6.38 4.05 -15.41
C PHE A 82 6.24 4.85 -16.70
N VAL A 83 5.32 5.83 -16.77
CA VAL A 83 4.99 6.56 -18.01
C VAL A 83 5.45 8.02 -18.04
N HIS A 84 5.79 8.61 -16.90
CA HIS A 84 6.30 9.98 -16.87
C HIS A 84 7.75 10.00 -17.39
N PRO A 85 8.06 10.85 -18.38
CA PRO A 85 9.43 10.97 -18.86
C PRO A 85 10.36 11.48 -17.75
N ASN A 86 11.56 10.92 -17.65
CA ASN A 86 12.61 11.44 -16.79
C ASN A 86 13.24 12.72 -17.37
N ALA A 87 14.28 13.25 -16.73
CA ALA A 87 15.00 14.46 -17.17
C ALA A 87 15.59 14.35 -18.59
N GLN A 88 15.76 13.15 -19.13
CA GLN A 88 16.23 12.89 -20.50
C GLN A 88 15.08 12.60 -21.48
N GLY A 89 13.81 12.74 -21.06
CA GLY A 89 12.64 12.44 -21.88
C GLY A 89 12.33 10.95 -22.06
N LYS A 90 13.00 10.06 -21.32
CA LYS A 90 12.82 8.59 -21.39
C LYS A 90 11.78 8.11 -20.40
N LYS A 91 10.93 7.13 -20.77
CA LYS A 91 9.94 6.49 -19.88
C LYS A 91 10.36 5.06 -19.56
N LEU A 92 10.08 4.56 -18.35
CA LEU A 92 10.42 3.18 -18.00
C LEU A 92 9.69 2.15 -18.85
N VAL A 93 8.43 2.44 -19.22
CA VAL A 93 7.63 1.56 -20.08
C VAL A 93 8.26 1.31 -21.45
N ASP A 94 9.08 2.26 -21.96
CA ASP A 94 9.75 2.13 -23.26
C ASP A 94 10.83 1.02 -23.23
N PHE A 95 11.39 0.73 -22.05
CA PHE A 95 12.44 -0.29 -21.86
C PHE A 95 11.89 -1.60 -21.28
N LEU A 96 10.98 -1.47 -20.31
CA LEU A 96 10.39 -2.61 -19.60
C LEU A 96 9.27 -3.28 -20.39
N GLY A 97 8.64 -2.54 -21.32
CA GLY A 97 7.46 -2.96 -22.05
C GLY A 97 6.17 -2.66 -21.30
N THR A 98 5.05 -2.68 -22.02
CA THR A 98 3.71 -2.33 -21.50
C THR A 98 3.23 -3.21 -20.35
N ALA A 99 3.81 -4.41 -20.17
CA ALA A 99 3.53 -5.29 -19.04
C ALA A 99 3.92 -4.70 -17.68
N CYS A 100 4.84 -3.73 -17.61
CA CYS A 100 5.21 -3.08 -16.35
C CYS A 100 4.18 -2.03 -15.89
N ASN A 101 3.27 -1.62 -16.78
CA ASN A 101 2.19 -0.69 -16.47
C ASN A 101 0.90 -1.15 -17.16
N PRO A 102 0.29 -2.24 -16.69
CA PRO A 102 -0.96 -2.73 -17.26
C PRO A 102 -2.07 -1.69 -17.06
N ASN A 103 -3.13 -1.78 -17.87
CA ASN A 103 -4.30 -0.91 -17.67
C ASN A 103 -5.03 -1.29 -16.38
N VAL A 104 -4.92 -0.42 -15.36
CA VAL A 104 -5.54 -0.61 -14.05
C VAL A 104 -6.86 0.17 -13.88
N GLY A 105 -7.46 0.68 -14.97
CA GLY A 105 -8.67 1.50 -14.92
C GLY A 105 -9.86 0.79 -14.27
N TYR A 106 -10.01 -0.51 -14.53
CA TYR A 106 -11.03 -1.34 -13.89
C TYR A 106 -10.82 -1.46 -12.38
N LEU A 107 -9.60 -1.80 -11.92
CA LEU A 107 -9.26 -1.84 -10.49
C LEU A 107 -9.46 -0.48 -9.81
N GLN A 108 -9.07 0.61 -10.46
CA GLN A 108 -9.32 1.96 -9.96
C GLN A 108 -10.82 2.22 -9.76
N SER A 109 -11.69 1.72 -10.65
CA SER A 109 -13.14 1.80 -10.49
C SER A 109 -13.61 0.97 -9.30
N LYS A 110 -13.16 -0.28 -9.16
CA LYS A 110 -13.50 -1.13 -8.02
C LYS A 110 -13.13 -0.51 -6.68
N LEU A 111 -11.93 0.08 -6.59
CA LEU A 111 -11.51 0.77 -5.37
C LEU A 111 -12.36 2.01 -5.08
N LYS A 112 -12.85 2.73 -6.10
CA LYS A 112 -13.83 3.82 -5.90
C LYS A 112 -15.16 3.28 -5.36
N ASP A 113 -15.61 2.13 -5.85
CA ASP A 113 -16.82 1.47 -5.37
C ASP A 113 -16.67 1.04 -3.90
N VAL A 114 -15.50 0.53 -3.50
CA VAL A 114 -15.18 0.23 -2.10
C VAL A 114 -15.28 1.49 -1.24
N VAL A 115 -14.62 2.60 -1.62
CA VAL A 115 -14.72 3.87 -0.89
C VAL A 115 -16.18 4.33 -0.76
N LYS A 116 -16.94 4.28 -1.86
CA LYS A 116 -18.35 4.67 -1.88
C LYS A 116 -19.17 3.80 -0.93
N LYS A 117 -19.05 2.47 -1.02
CA LYS A 117 -19.80 1.53 -0.19
C LYS A 117 -19.45 1.63 1.28
N SER A 118 -18.17 1.75 1.62
CA SER A 118 -17.74 1.97 3.01
C SER A 118 -18.34 3.26 3.58
N ARG A 119 -18.38 4.35 2.80
CA ARG A 119 -19.02 5.61 3.24
C ARG A 119 -20.55 5.51 3.36
N GLU A 120 -21.20 4.69 2.53
CA GLU A 120 -22.63 4.39 2.64
C GLU A 120 -22.91 3.62 3.94
N TRP A 121 -22.22 2.51 4.18
CA TRP A 121 -22.38 1.69 5.38
C TRP A 121 -21.98 2.42 6.66
N ARG A 122 -20.96 3.29 6.61
CA ARG A 122 -20.62 4.19 7.72
C ARG A 122 -21.81 5.06 8.15
N LYS A 123 -22.62 5.54 7.21
CA LYS A 123 -23.80 6.40 7.47
C LYS A 123 -25.03 5.59 7.85
N ALA A 124 -25.14 4.35 7.34
CA ALA A 124 -26.24 3.44 7.61
C ALA A 124 -25.72 2.03 7.99
N PRO A 125 -25.23 1.84 9.23
CA PRO A 125 -24.63 0.57 9.65
C PRO A 125 -25.56 -0.65 9.51
N THR A 126 -26.87 -0.46 9.69
CA THR A 126 -27.89 -1.51 9.54
C THR A 126 -28.04 -2.04 8.12
N CYS A 127 -27.49 -1.33 7.11
CA CYS A 127 -27.45 -1.78 5.72
C CYS A 127 -26.16 -2.54 5.38
N TYR A 128 -25.24 -2.71 6.34
CA TYR A 128 -24.01 -3.44 6.13
C TYR A 128 -24.28 -4.92 5.86
N ASN A 129 -23.60 -5.44 4.85
CA ASN A 129 -23.61 -6.86 4.54
C ASN A 129 -22.17 -7.31 4.27
N CYS A 130 -21.70 -8.27 5.06
CA CYS A 130 -20.32 -8.76 4.93
C CYS A 130 -20.08 -9.49 3.61
N GLN A 131 -21.09 -10.18 3.05
CA GLN A 131 -20.95 -10.84 1.74
C GLN A 131 -20.84 -9.82 0.61
N ASP A 132 -21.58 -8.72 0.68
CA ASP A 132 -21.45 -7.62 -0.29
C ASP A 132 -20.07 -6.98 -0.20
N MET A 133 -19.55 -6.73 1.02
CA MET A 133 -18.20 -6.21 1.22
C MET A 133 -17.14 -7.17 0.66
N LEU A 134 -17.24 -8.46 0.94
CA LEU A 134 -16.32 -9.46 0.42
C LEU A 134 -16.41 -9.58 -1.12
N SER A 135 -17.61 -9.42 -1.68
CA SER A 135 -17.83 -9.42 -3.13
C SER A 135 -17.17 -8.21 -3.79
N ILE A 136 -17.27 -7.01 -3.22
CA ILE A 136 -16.60 -5.83 -3.80
C ILE A 136 -15.07 -5.87 -3.61
N LEU A 137 -14.58 -6.63 -2.63
CA LEU A 137 -13.14 -6.87 -2.38
C LEU A 137 -12.58 -8.09 -3.13
N SER A 138 -13.39 -8.76 -3.97
CA SER A 138 -12.97 -9.99 -4.67
C SER A 138 -11.92 -9.78 -5.76
N PHE A 139 -11.38 -8.57 -5.92
CA PHE A 139 -10.31 -8.23 -6.85
C PHE A 139 -8.91 -8.55 -6.29
N GLY A 140 -8.80 -9.14 -5.10
CA GLY A 140 -7.52 -9.43 -4.45
C GLY A 140 -6.53 -10.22 -5.32
N ASP A 141 -7.00 -11.28 -5.98
CA ASP A 141 -6.15 -12.10 -6.86
C ASP A 141 -5.66 -11.32 -8.09
N GLU A 142 -6.52 -10.48 -8.67
CA GLU A 142 -6.17 -9.61 -9.81
C GLU A 142 -5.13 -8.56 -9.39
N LEU A 143 -5.27 -7.99 -8.19
CA LEU A 143 -4.29 -7.05 -7.64
C LEU A 143 -2.92 -7.72 -7.48
N VAL A 144 -2.87 -8.95 -6.97
CA VAL A 144 -1.63 -9.73 -6.82
C VAL A 144 -1.00 -10.03 -8.17
N GLU A 145 -1.81 -10.44 -9.16
CA GLU A 145 -1.33 -10.74 -10.50
C GLU A 145 -0.65 -9.51 -11.14
N ILE A 146 -1.28 -8.34 -11.04
CA ILE A 146 -0.73 -7.08 -11.56
C ILE A 146 0.56 -6.72 -10.83
N MET A 147 0.55 -6.74 -9.50
CA MET A 147 1.72 -6.43 -8.69
C MET A 147 2.89 -7.37 -8.97
N SER A 148 2.63 -8.68 -9.16
CA SER A 148 3.64 -9.66 -9.52
C SER A 148 4.27 -9.35 -10.87
N LYS A 149 3.45 -9.11 -11.91
CA LYS A 149 3.96 -8.78 -13.26
C LYS A 149 4.82 -7.52 -13.25
N GLN A 150 4.44 -6.51 -12.47
CA GLN A 150 5.24 -5.29 -12.33
C GLN A 150 6.59 -5.60 -11.68
N LEU A 151 6.62 -6.37 -10.59
CA LEU A 151 7.85 -6.78 -9.92
C LEU A 151 8.76 -7.59 -10.87
N ASP A 152 8.19 -8.54 -11.62
CA ASP A 152 8.92 -9.34 -12.61
C ASP A 152 9.55 -8.46 -13.69
N CYS A 153 8.82 -7.43 -14.15
CA CYS A 153 9.35 -6.47 -15.12
C CYS A 153 10.53 -5.67 -14.56
N ILE A 154 10.49 -5.24 -13.30
CA ILE A 154 11.60 -4.52 -12.66
C ILE A 154 12.82 -5.46 -12.47
N GLN A 155 12.57 -6.74 -12.18
CA GLN A 155 13.63 -7.72 -11.90
C GLN A 155 14.34 -8.26 -13.15
N ASN A 156 13.75 -8.13 -14.34
CA ASN A 156 14.25 -8.75 -15.59
C ASN A 156 15.63 -8.26 -16.10
N GLY A 157 16.30 -7.35 -15.39
CA GLY A 157 17.66 -6.90 -15.71
C GLY A 157 17.76 -5.92 -16.87
N LYS A 158 16.65 -5.48 -17.48
CA LYS A 158 16.69 -4.47 -18.56
C LYS A 158 17.03 -3.07 -18.05
N ILE A 159 16.57 -2.71 -16.85
CA ILE A 159 16.79 -1.36 -16.28
C ILE A 159 18.29 -1.04 -16.17
N GLU A 160 19.11 -1.97 -15.66
CA GLU A 160 20.56 -1.78 -15.48
C GLU A 160 21.32 -1.52 -16.78
N LYS A 161 20.77 -1.95 -17.92
CA LYS A 161 21.42 -1.81 -19.22
C LYS A 161 21.06 -0.52 -19.94
N GLU A 162 19.90 0.05 -19.62
CA GLU A 162 19.27 1.12 -20.40
C GLU A 162 19.22 2.46 -19.66
N ILE A 163 19.33 2.43 -18.32
CA ILE A 163 19.16 3.60 -17.45
C ILE A 163 20.29 3.65 -16.43
N ASP A 164 20.99 4.77 -16.40
CA ASP A 164 22.02 5.04 -15.40
C ASP A 164 21.43 5.04 -13.99
N ASP A 165 22.19 4.52 -13.02
CA ASP A 165 21.74 4.34 -11.65
C ASP A 165 21.33 5.67 -10.99
N GLU A 166 22.06 6.76 -11.26
CA GLU A 166 21.74 8.10 -10.78
C GLU A 166 20.39 8.60 -11.29
N ILE A 167 20.07 8.33 -12.56
CA ILE A 167 18.80 8.73 -13.19
C ILE A 167 17.66 7.92 -12.57
N LEU A 168 17.86 6.61 -12.42
CA LEU A 168 16.87 5.75 -11.76
C LEU A 168 16.63 6.19 -10.32
N GLY A 169 17.69 6.53 -9.59
CA GLY A 169 17.61 7.08 -8.24
C GLY A 169 16.78 8.37 -8.19
N ALA A 170 17.03 9.31 -9.11
CA ALA A 170 16.25 10.54 -9.21
C ALA A 170 14.76 10.27 -9.50
N MET A 171 14.44 9.32 -10.40
CA MET A 171 13.05 8.94 -10.68
C MET A 171 12.36 8.34 -9.46
N VAL A 172 13.06 7.51 -8.68
CA VAL A 172 12.53 6.94 -7.43
C VAL A 172 12.23 8.05 -6.41
N GLN A 173 13.17 8.98 -6.22
CA GLN A 173 12.99 10.10 -5.28
C GLN A 173 11.85 11.04 -5.72
N GLU A 174 11.73 11.32 -7.03
CA GLU A 174 10.61 12.12 -7.56
C GLU A 174 9.27 11.45 -7.27
N ASN A 175 9.18 10.12 -7.45
CA ASN A 175 7.95 9.39 -7.17
C ASN A 175 7.61 9.39 -5.67
N ILE A 176 8.59 9.20 -4.78
CA ILE A 176 8.40 9.30 -3.33
C ILE A 176 7.88 10.70 -2.96
N HIS A 177 8.48 11.74 -3.52
CA HIS A 177 8.05 13.13 -3.30
C HIS A 177 6.64 13.39 -3.80
N TRP A 178 6.30 12.86 -4.99
CA TRP A 178 4.95 12.98 -5.54
C TRP A 178 3.90 12.30 -4.65
N ILE A 179 4.19 11.08 -4.17
CA ILE A 179 3.31 10.37 -3.23
C ILE A 179 3.12 11.21 -1.98
N GLY A 180 4.21 11.70 -1.36
CA GLY A 180 4.16 12.52 -0.16
C GLY A 180 3.36 13.81 -0.31
N LYS A 181 3.39 14.46 -1.49
CA LYS A 181 2.57 15.65 -1.81
C LYS A 181 1.10 15.34 -2.08
N THR A 182 0.80 14.12 -2.50
CA THR A 182 -0.55 13.71 -2.94
C THR A 182 -1.29 12.94 -1.84
N SER A 183 -0.61 12.62 -0.73
CA SER A 183 -1.17 11.95 0.44
C SER A 183 -1.27 12.87 1.64
N ASP A 184 -2.24 12.61 2.51
CA ASP A 184 -2.17 13.06 3.90
C ASP A 184 -1.12 12.24 4.65
N ILE A 185 -0.09 12.91 5.19
CA ILE A 185 0.99 12.24 5.94
C ILE A 185 0.48 11.57 7.22
N ALA A 186 -0.60 12.08 7.82
CA ALA A 186 -1.26 11.49 8.98
C ALA A 186 -1.99 10.18 8.66
N ILE A 187 -2.18 9.88 7.37
CA ILE A 187 -2.69 8.60 6.87
C ILE A 187 -1.56 7.75 6.32
N LEU A 188 -0.76 8.29 5.39
CA LEU A 188 0.26 7.52 4.66
C LEU A 188 1.28 6.88 5.60
N LEU A 189 1.86 7.65 6.51
CA LEU A 189 2.94 7.16 7.35
C LEU A 189 2.45 6.10 8.35
N PRO A 190 1.38 6.33 9.13
CA PRO A 190 0.85 5.28 9.99
C PRO A 190 0.37 4.05 9.22
N PHE A 191 -0.25 4.22 8.04
CA PHE A 191 -0.68 3.10 7.20
C PHE A 191 0.51 2.23 6.77
N ILE A 192 1.61 2.82 6.33
CA ILE A 192 2.82 2.06 6.01
C ILE A 192 3.31 1.33 7.27
N LEU A 193 3.42 2.04 8.39
CA LEU A 193 3.98 1.54 9.63
C LEU A 193 3.14 0.42 10.28
N SER A 194 1.82 0.45 10.14
CA SER A 194 0.89 -0.48 10.78
C SER A 194 0.64 -1.76 9.97
N HIS A 195 1.09 -1.82 8.71
CA HIS A 195 0.96 -2.99 7.84
C HIS A 195 2.32 -3.54 7.38
N HIS A 196 3.41 -2.96 7.86
CA HIS A 196 4.72 -3.50 7.65
C HIS A 196 5.04 -4.54 8.74
N ASP A 197 5.64 -5.67 8.35
CA ASP A 197 5.93 -6.78 9.26
C ASP A 197 7.16 -6.48 10.13
N SER A 198 6.95 -6.46 11.45
CA SER A 198 7.97 -6.18 12.45
C SER A 198 8.87 -7.37 12.78
N ASN A 199 8.47 -8.60 12.44
CA ASN A 199 9.21 -9.81 12.78
C ASN A 199 10.38 -10.12 11.83
N SER A 200 10.50 -9.40 10.72
CA SER A 200 11.70 -9.48 9.90
C SER A 200 12.77 -8.55 10.49
N ASN A 201 13.72 -9.11 11.26
CA ASN A 201 14.95 -8.40 11.72
C ASN A 201 15.61 -7.58 10.59
N SER A 202 15.40 -8.07 9.39
CA SER A 202 15.73 -7.54 8.09
C SER A 202 15.15 -6.15 7.75
N CYS A 203 14.13 -5.61 8.44
CA CYS A 203 13.40 -4.42 7.96
C CYS A 203 13.14 -3.29 8.98
N LEU A 204 13.89 -3.24 10.07
CA LEU A 204 13.74 -2.26 11.16
C LEU A 204 13.90 -0.77 10.75
N SER A 205 14.39 -0.50 9.54
CA SER A 205 14.70 0.85 9.05
C SER A 205 13.76 1.36 7.96
N TRP A 206 12.69 0.64 7.61
CA TRP A 206 11.73 1.09 6.58
C TRP A 206 10.32 1.36 7.14
N PRO A 207 9.71 2.51 6.78
CA PRO A 207 10.33 3.65 6.10
C PRO A 207 11.43 4.25 6.98
N THR A 208 12.44 4.85 6.34
CA THR A 208 13.50 5.53 7.08
C THR A 208 12.96 6.86 7.59
N ILE A 209 12.68 6.90 8.89
CA ILE A 209 12.19 8.09 9.58
C ILE A 209 13.36 8.68 10.38
N SER A 210 13.60 9.98 10.20
CA SER A 210 14.61 10.71 10.97
C SER A 210 14.26 10.71 12.47
N PRO A 211 15.23 10.99 13.36
CA PRO A 211 14.95 11.10 14.80
C PRO A 211 13.82 12.08 15.12
N GLU A 212 13.78 13.22 14.42
CA GLU A 212 12.73 14.24 14.57
C GLU A 212 11.37 13.69 14.13
N GLY A 213 11.31 13.02 12.97
CA GLY A 213 10.08 12.38 12.50
C GLY A 213 9.59 11.28 13.43
N ARG A 214 10.49 10.55 14.10
CA ARG A 214 10.14 9.55 15.11
C ARG A 214 9.56 10.18 16.38
N ALA A 215 10.06 11.35 16.78
CA ALA A 215 9.53 12.10 17.91
C ALA A 215 8.13 12.65 17.65
N GLU A 216 7.83 13.05 16.41
CA GLU A 216 6.50 13.54 16.00
C GLU A 216 5.50 12.42 15.70
N LEU A 217 5.99 11.19 15.45
CA LEU A 217 5.16 10.06 15.05
C LEU A 217 3.93 9.82 15.96
N PRO A 218 4.02 9.89 17.30
CA PRO A 218 2.85 9.75 18.16
C PRO A 218 1.74 10.77 17.87
N GLN A 219 2.11 12.02 17.59
CA GLN A 219 1.14 13.08 17.27
C GLN A 219 0.47 12.81 15.92
N ILE A 220 1.26 12.39 14.93
CA ILE A 220 0.78 12.03 13.58
C ILE A 220 -0.21 10.86 13.66
N VAL A 221 0.13 9.80 14.40
CA VAL A 221 -0.73 8.62 14.59
C VAL A 221 -2.05 9.01 15.29
N ASN A 222 -1.99 9.94 16.25
CA ASN A 222 -3.14 10.32 17.05
C ASN A 222 -4.24 11.06 16.27
N VAL A 223 -3.92 11.67 15.12
CA VAL A 223 -4.92 12.33 14.24
C VAL A 223 -6.04 11.37 13.83
N HIS A 224 -5.69 10.08 13.62
CA HIS A 224 -6.61 9.03 13.17
C HIS A 224 -6.50 7.76 14.03
N ALA A 225 -6.27 7.90 15.33
CA ALA A 225 -6.00 6.79 16.27
C ALA A 225 -7.00 5.63 16.13
N ASP A 226 -8.28 5.95 15.96
CA ASP A 226 -9.36 4.98 15.84
C ASP A 226 -9.29 4.07 14.61
N LEU A 227 -8.59 4.47 13.54
CA LEU A 227 -8.40 3.64 12.35
C LEU A 227 -7.36 2.55 12.61
N TRP A 228 -6.30 2.91 13.34
CA TRP A 228 -5.11 2.08 13.41
C TRP A 228 -5.33 0.82 14.23
N LYS A 229 -6.33 0.77 15.12
CA LYS A 229 -6.70 -0.46 15.87
C LYS A 229 -7.12 -1.63 14.99
N PHE A 230 -7.55 -1.37 13.75
CA PHE A 230 -7.90 -2.42 12.79
C PHE A 230 -6.72 -2.95 12.00
N ALA A 231 -5.61 -2.22 11.96
CA ALA A 231 -4.39 -2.67 11.29
C ALA A 231 -3.80 -3.92 11.97
N PRO A 232 -2.94 -4.71 11.29
CA PRO A 232 -2.34 -5.89 11.89
C PRO A 232 -1.32 -5.55 12.99
N PHE A 233 -0.69 -4.37 12.95
CA PHE A 233 0.31 -3.94 13.93
C PHE A 233 0.07 -2.51 14.40
N HIS A 234 0.41 -2.23 15.65
CA HIS A 234 0.38 -0.86 16.17
C HIS A 234 1.48 -0.02 15.49
N PRO A 235 1.19 1.17 14.93
CA PRO A 235 2.14 1.91 14.09
C PRO A 235 3.41 2.35 14.84
N ILE A 236 3.32 2.55 16.16
CA ILE A 236 4.43 2.96 17.04
C ILE A 236 5.14 1.76 17.68
N THR A 237 4.46 1.01 18.56
CA THR A 237 5.04 -0.13 19.30
C THR A 237 5.36 -1.36 18.44
N LYS A 238 4.75 -1.47 17.25
CA LYS A 238 4.87 -2.62 16.34
C LYS A 238 4.31 -3.94 16.88
N GLU A 239 3.61 -3.89 18.00
CA GLU A 239 2.92 -5.03 18.58
C GLU A 239 1.78 -5.47 17.65
N ALA A 240 1.61 -6.79 17.53
CA ALA A 240 0.49 -7.35 16.77
C ALA A 240 -0.83 -7.01 17.45
N GLN A 241 -1.83 -6.64 16.64
CA GLN A 241 -3.16 -6.28 17.13
C GLN A 241 -4.16 -7.40 16.84
N SER A 242 -4.73 -7.97 17.90
CA SER A 242 -5.94 -8.80 17.83
C SER A 242 -7.17 -7.91 18.02
N LEU A 243 -8.27 -8.20 17.33
CA LEU A 243 -9.57 -7.70 17.79
C LEU A 243 -9.90 -8.37 19.12
N SER A 244 -10.05 -7.58 20.18
CA SER A 244 -10.68 -7.96 21.45
C SER A 244 -12.11 -7.45 21.49
#